data_AF-A0A1V6EFG4-F1
#
_entry.id   AF-A0A1V6EFG4-F1
#
_cell.length_a   1.000
_cell.length_b   1.000
_cell.length_c   1.000
_cell.angle_alpha   90.00
_cell.angle_beta   90.00
_cell.angle_gamma   90.00
#
_symmetry.space_group_name_H-M   'P 1'
#
loop_
_entity.id
_entity.type
_entity.pdbx_description
1 polymer ?
#
loop_
_entity_poly.entity_id
_entity_poly.type
_entity_poly.pdbx_seq_one_letter_code
_entity_poly.pdbx_strand_id
1 'polypeptide(L)'
;MKRIDMHIHSVMYSDDWEKQNDIPRVYRKETFATPDEIKPYYDKLGIGKGVLLPVVSIEGQHRLINNEETYRIVRAYPDMFDWYCNIDPRWHYNSEDTDLGFFIEHYKKLGAKGIGEVTSHLMFDDCRMRNLFYHAEKLNMPILFHLATEKEAYGIIDMVGLPLLEKTLNDFPDLIFIGHSASFWSHISGDVTEETMHLYNKGPVVPGGRILKLLRKYGNLMCDISANSGYTAITRDPDFGYAFLEEFQDRIFYGTDICAPREYGFFDTVNFLDKGFNNRRLSRSAYLKINRLNAEDILK
;
A
#
# COMPACT_ATOMS: atom_id res chain seq x y z
N MET A 1 -13.50 -13.97 12.43
CA MET A 1 -13.18 -12.53 12.39
C MET A 1 -13.13 -12.14 10.92
N LYS A 2 -13.67 -10.98 10.55
CA LYS A 2 -13.49 -10.45 9.19
C LYS A 2 -12.21 -9.62 9.09
N ARG A 3 -11.50 -9.74 7.98
CA ARG A 3 -10.25 -9.02 7.69
C ARG A 3 -10.50 -7.54 7.42
N ILE A 4 -9.45 -6.72 7.57
CA ILE A 4 -9.40 -5.37 7.01
C ILE A 4 -8.37 -5.37 5.89
N ASP A 5 -8.77 -4.91 4.72
CA ASP A 5 -7.94 -4.78 3.53
C ASP A 5 -7.36 -3.36 3.47
N MET A 6 -6.06 -3.20 3.77
CA MET A 6 -5.42 -1.88 3.83
C MET A 6 -5.11 -1.26 2.47
N HIS A 7 -5.36 -1.96 1.35
CA HIS A 7 -4.95 -1.51 0.03
C HIS A 7 -5.98 -1.91 -1.02
N ILE A 8 -6.84 -0.96 -1.40
CA ILE A 8 -7.87 -1.17 -2.43
C ILE A 8 -8.06 0.08 -3.29
N HIS A 9 -8.31 -0.11 -4.59
CA HIS A 9 -8.63 0.96 -5.52
C HIS A 9 -10.01 0.77 -6.11
N SER A 10 -10.79 1.84 -6.20
CA SER A 10 -12.14 1.79 -6.76
C SER A 10 -12.53 3.09 -7.42
N VAL A 11 -13.43 2.99 -8.41
CA VAL A 11 -14.03 4.13 -9.11
C VAL A 11 -15.54 4.10 -8.95
N MET A 12 -16.18 5.24 -9.18
CA MET A 12 -17.64 5.37 -9.19
C MET A 12 -18.07 6.06 -10.47
N TYR A 13 -18.97 5.40 -11.19
CA TYR A 13 -19.61 5.98 -12.36
C TYR A 13 -20.93 6.64 -11.96
N SER A 14 -21.24 7.77 -12.58
CA SER A 14 -22.50 8.49 -12.42
C SER A 14 -23.67 7.77 -13.09
N ASP A 15 -23.42 7.08 -14.21
CA ASP A 15 -24.39 6.27 -14.95
C ASP A 15 -23.73 5.18 -15.81
N ASP A 16 -24.56 4.37 -16.48
CA ASP A 16 -24.11 3.31 -17.37
C ASP A 16 -23.38 3.84 -18.61
N TRP A 17 -23.68 5.07 -19.05
CA TRP A 17 -23.02 5.65 -20.21
C TRP A 17 -21.56 5.95 -19.86
N GLU A 18 -21.29 6.54 -18.70
CA GLU A 18 -19.92 6.77 -18.22
C GLU A 18 -19.16 5.45 -18.08
N LYS A 19 -19.77 4.42 -17.49
CA LYS A 19 -19.15 3.10 -17.33
C LYS A 19 -18.78 2.47 -18.69
N GLN A 20 -19.66 2.55 -19.68
CA GLN A 20 -19.45 1.96 -21.01
C GLN A 20 -18.42 2.71 -21.86
N ASN A 21 -18.20 4.00 -21.57
CA ASN A 21 -17.31 4.88 -22.32
C ASN A 21 -16.01 5.19 -21.56
N ASP A 22 -15.77 4.59 -20.40
CA ASP A 22 -14.51 4.74 -19.67
C ASP A 22 -13.33 4.18 -20.48
N ILE A 23 -12.17 4.80 -20.32
CA ILE A 23 -10.98 4.41 -21.05
C ILE A 23 -10.38 3.18 -20.35
N PRO A 24 -10.32 2.01 -21.01
CA PRO A 24 -9.76 0.83 -20.38
C PRO A 24 -8.23 0.94 -20.26
N ARG A 25 -7.66 0.26 -19.26
CA ARG A 25 -6.20 0.23 -19.06
C ARG A 25 -5.48 -0.43 -20.23
N VAL A 26 -4.42 0.22 -20.70
CA VAL A 26 -3.66 -0.09 -21.92
C VAL A 26 -3.31 -1.59 -22.04
N TYR A 27 -2.86 -2.21 -20.95
CA TYR A 27 -2.34 -3.59 -21.00
C TYR A 27 -3.39 -4.69 -20.87
N ARG A 28 -4.52 -4.42 -20.20
CA ARG A 28 -5.49 -5.46 -19.80
C ARG A 28 -6.89 -5.26 -20.33
N LYS A 29 -7.16 -4.12 -20.99
CA LYS A 29 -8.47 -3.77 -21.55
C LYS A 29 -9.61 -3.81 -20.51
N GLU A 30 -9.28 -3.53 -19.26
CA GLU A 30 -10.20 -3.51 -18.11
C GLU A 30 -10.12 -2.14 -17.40
N THR A 31 -11.22 -1.72 -16.77
CA THR A 31 -11.30 -0.51 -15.95
C THR A 31 -11.01 -0.83 -14.48
N PHE A 32 -11.03 0.19 -13.62
CA PHE A 32 -11.02 -0.02 -12.18
C PHE A 32 -12.33 -0.63 -11.69
N ALA A 33 -12.27 -1.40 -10.61
CA ALA A 33 -13.45 -2.04 -10.05
C ALA A 33 -14.35 -1.01 -9.36
N THR A 34 -15.65 -1.15 -9.53
CA THR A 34 -16.64 -0.45 -8.70
C THR A 34 -16.81 -1.13 -7.33
N PRO A 35 -17.37 -0.44 -6.32
CA PRO A 35 -17.68 -1.06 -5.02
C PRO A 35 -18.50 -2.35 -5.13
N ASP A 36 -19.51 -2.36 -6.01
CA ASP A 36 -20.39 -3.51 -6.20
C ASP A 36 -19.66 -4.70 -6.83
N GLU A 37 -18.67 -4.45 -7.68
CA GLU A 37 -17.82 -5.48 -8.26
C GLU A 37 -16.75 -5.99 -7.29
N ILE A 38 -16.36 -5.19 -6.30
CA ILE A 38 -15.44 -5.60 -5.22
C ILE A 38 -16.14 -6.51 -4.22
N LYS A 39 -17.42 -6.24 -3.93
CA LYS A 39 -18.17 -6.93 -2.87
C LYS A 39 -18.11 -8.47 -2.92
N PRO A 40 -18.30 -9.15 -4.06
CA PRO A 40 -18.18 -10.61 -4.14
C PRO A 40 -16.81 -11.15 -3.73
N TYR A 41 -15.73 -10.42 -4.05
CA TYR A 41 -14.38 -10.79 -3.63
C TYR A 41 -14.19 -10.60 -2.13
N TYR A 42 -14.73 -9.53 -1.55
CA TYR A 42 -14.68 -9.32 -0.10
C TYR A 42 -15.44 -10.41 0.66
N ASP A 43 -16.62 -10.79 0.18
CA ASP A 43 -17.40 -11.89 0.76
C ASP A 43 -16.62 -13.22 0.69
N LYS A 44 -15.98 -13.51 -0.44
CA LYS A 44 -15.15 -14.72 -0.64
C LYS A 44 -13.90 -14.75 0.25
N LEU A 45 -13.22 -13.61 0.41
CA LEU A 45 -11.96 -13.50 1.17
C LEU A 45 -12.18 -13.28 2.67
N GLY A 46 -13.43 -13.14 3.10
CA GLY A 46 -13.78 -12.83 4.49
C GLY A 46 -13.33 -11.43 4.91
N ILE A 47 -13.33 -10.48 4.00
CA ILE A 47 -12.99 -9.08 4.24
C ILE A 47 -14.25 -8.35 4.72
N GLY A 48 -14.11 -7.57 5.78
CA GLY A 48 -15.21 -6.80 6.37
C GLY A 48 -15.20 -5.34 5.96
N LYS A 49 -14.01 -4.78 5.75
CA LYS A 49 -13.80 -3.39 5.38
C LYS A 49 -12.49 -3.25 4.60
N GLY A 50 -12.42 -2.32 3.68
CA GLY A 50 -11.21 -1.93 2.95
C GLY A 50 -10.80 -0.49 3.23
N VAL A 51 -9.58 -0.12 2.90
CA VAL A 51 -9.08 1.26 2.90
C VAL A 51 -8.86 1.70 1.46
N LEU A 52 -9.77 2.55 0.98
CA LEU A 52 -9.67 3.09 -0.38
C LEU A 52 -8.51 4.06 -0.51
N LEU A 53 -7.68 3.80 -1.53
CA LEU A 53 -6.50 4.56 -1.87
C LEU A 53 -6.74 5.27 -3.22
N PRO A 54 -6.93 6.60 -3.25
CA PRO A 54 -6.93 7.34 -4.49
C PRO A 54 -5.55 7.28 -5.16
N VAL A 55 -5.51 7.45 -6.47
CA VAL A 55 -4.28 7.49 -7.26
C VAL A 55 -4.28 8.78 -8.06
N VAL A 56 -3.60 9.79 -7.52
CA VAL A 56 -3.65 11.18 -8.00
C VAL A 56 -2.45 11.57 -8.87
N SER A 57 -1.36 10.81 -8.78
CA SER A 57 -0.18 11.00 -9.62
C SER A 57 -0.49 10.63 -11.07
N ILE A 58 0.09 11.38 -12.01
CA ILE A 58 -0.10 11.16 -13.45
C ILE A 58 0.73 9.98 -13.96
N GLU A 59 1.70 9.51 -13.18
CA GLU A 59 2.58 8.41 -13.51
C GLU A 59 1.89 7.05 -13.39
N GLY A 60 2.26 6.12 -14.27
CA GLY A 60 1.84 4.72 -14.21
C GLY A 60 0.40 4.41 -14.66
N GLN A 61 -0.44 5.43 -14.88
CA GLN A 61 -1.85 5.24 -15.27
C GLN A 61 -2.46 6.45 -15.98
N HIS A 62 -3.50 6.21 -16.77
CA HIS A 62 -4.25 7.26 -17.48
C HIS A 62 -5.54 7.69 -16.76
N ARG A 63 -6.16 6.79 -15.99
CA ARG A 63 -7.36 7.05 -15.20
C ARG A 63 -6.95 7.37 -13.77
N LEU A 64 -6.95 8.65 -13.43
CA LEU A 64 -6.75 9.13 -12.05
C LEU A 64 -7.93 8.73 -11.18
N ILE A 65 -7.70 8.42 -9.91
CA ILE A 65 -8.75 8.27 -8.89
C ILE A 65 -8.53 9.42 -7.90
N ASN A 66 -9.36 10.46 -7.97
CA ASN A 66 -9.17 11.66 -7.14
C ASN A 66 -9.80 11.50 -5.75
N ASN A 67 -9.43 12.39 -4.83
CA ASN A 67 -9.94 12.36 -3.46
C ASN A 67 -11.45 12.58 -3.40
N GLU A 68 -12.00 13.42 -4.28
CA GLU A 68 -13.43 13.73 -4.33
C GLU A 68 -14.28 12.51 -4.68
N GLU A 69 -13.84 11.74 -5.66
CA GLU A 69 -14.43 10.46 -6.04
C GLU A 69 -14.31 9.45 -4.89
N THR A 70 -13.13 9.34 -4.28
CA THR A 70 -12.89 8.42 -3.16
C THR A 70 -13.80 8.70 -1.96
N TYR A 71 -13.89 9.96 -1.48
CA TYR A 71 -14.77 10.23 -0.33
C TYR A 71 -16.25 10.06 -0.69
N ARG A 72 -16.65 10.30 -1.95
CA ARG A 72 -18.02 10.00 -2.42
C ARG A 72 -18.32 8.52 -2.34
N ILE A 73 -17.38 7.66 -2.75
CA ILE A 73 -17.49 6.20 -2.60
C ILE A 73 -17.65 5.84 -1.12
N VAL A 74 -16.77 6.33 -0.24
CA VAL A 74 -16.84 6.03 1.20
C VAL A 74 -18.17 6.46 1.79
N ARG A 75 -18.70 7.63 1.40
CA ARG A 75 -20.00 8.11 1.87
C ARG A 75 -21.17 7.26 1.38
N ALA A 76 -21.08 6.68 0.19
CA ALA A 76 -22.09 5.78 -0.36
C ALA A 76 -21.99 4.36 0.21
N TYR A 77 -20.78 3.92 0.57
CA TYR A 77 -20.48 2.57 1.08
C TYR A 77 -19.73 2.60 2.42
N PRO A 78 -20.27 3.26 3.47
CA PRO A 78 -19.53 3.50 4.73
C PRO A 78 -19.22 2.22 5.51
N ASP A 79 -20.02 1.16 5.32
CA ASP A 79 -19.79 -0.14 5.95
C ASP A 79 -18.69 -0.95 5.24
N MET A 80 -18.37 -0.61 3.99
CA MET A 80 -17.36 -1.31 3.20
C MET A 80 -15.99 -0.64 3.24
N PHE A 81 -15.92 0.68 3.43
CA PHE A 81 -14.66 1.41 3.25
C PHE A 81 -14.36 2.43 4.34
N ASP A 82 -13.11 2.41 4.82
CA ASP A 82 -12.40 3.61 5.24
C ASP A 82 -11.58 4.13 4.04
N TRP A 83 -10.86 5.23 4.20
CA TRP A 83 -10.03 5.75 3.12
C TRP A 83 -8.83 6.52 3.61
N TYR A 84 -7.81 6.52 2.76
CA TYR A 84 -6.73 7.51 2.80
C TYR A 84 -7.03 8.57 1.75
N CYS A 85 -6.61 9.81 2.01
CA CYS A 85 -6.47 10.77 0.93
C CYS A 85 -5.18 10.48 0.17
N ASN A 86 -4.92 11.21 -0.91
CA ASN A 86 -3.64 11.16 -1.58
C ASN A 86 -3.27 12.57 -2.04
N ILE A 87 -2.00 12.93 -1.89
CA ILE A 87 -1.46 14.26 -2.13
C ILE A 87 -0.23 14.06 -3.01
N ASP A 88 -0.28 14.57 -4.24
CA ASP A 88 0.95 14.60 -5.04
C ASP A 88 1.86 15.71 -4.46
N PRO A 89 3.15 15.42 -4.21
CA PRO A 89 4.10 16.40 -3.70
C PRO A 89 4.22 17.67 -4.54
N ARG A 90 3.79 17.62 -5.81
CA ARG A 90 3.86 18.73 -6.78
C ARG A 90 2.57 19.52 -6.84
N TRP A 91 1.57 19.21 -6.02
CA TRP A 91 0.30 19.93 -6.03
C TRP A 91 0.47 21.44 -5.87
N HIS A 92 -0.48 22.16 -6.47
CA HIS A 92 -0.54 23.63 -6.47
C HIS A 92 0.65 24.28 -7.17
N TYR A 93 1.71 24.68 -6.44
CA TYR A 93 2.83 25.44 -7.02
C TYR A 93 3.99 24.59 -7.53
N ASN A 94 3.94 23.25 -7.38
CA ASN A 94 5.06 22.36 -7.69
C ASN A 94 6.39 22.85 -7.06
N SER A 95 6.32 23.18 -5.77
CA SER A 95 7.39 23.82 -5.02
C SER A 95 7.60 23.18 -3.66
N GLU A 96 8.82 23.24 -3.15
CA GLU A 96 9.26 22.70 -1.86
C GLU A 96 8.61 23.37 -0.64
N ASP A 97 8.00 24.54 -0.83
CA ASP A 97 7.41 25.38 0.22
C ASP A 97 5.88 25.48 0.11
N THR A 98 5.26 24.70 -0.79
CA THR A 98 3.79 24.64 -0.86
C THR A 98 3.22 24.14 0.46
N ASP A 99 2.25 24.83 1.04
CA ASP A 99 1.54 24.34 2.24
C ASP A 99 0.63 23.16 1.88
N LEU A 100 1.22 21.97 1.75
CA LEU A 100 0.49 20.72 1.50
C LEU A 100 -0.41 20.36 2.70
N GLY A 101 -0.08 20.88 3.89
CA GLY A 101 -0.87 20.74 5.10
C GLY A 101 -2.29 21.26 4.96
N PHE A 102 -2.50 22.35 4.20
CA PHE A 102 -3.83 22.88 3.90
C PHE A 102 -4.76 21.82 3.29
N PHE A 103 -4.26 21.05 2.31
CA PHE A 103 -5.05 20.00 1.65
C PHE A 103 -5.20 18.76 2.54
N ILE A 104 -4.14 18.35 3.24
CA ILE A 104 -4.18 17.21 4.15
C ILE A 104 -5.20 17.45 5.27
N GLU A 105 -5.20 18.63 5.89
CA GLU A 105 -6.17 19.00 6.92
C GLU A 105 -7.61 18.98 6.41
N HIS A 106 -7.84 19.41 5.16
CA HIS A 106 -9.16 19.37 4.55
C HIS A 106 -9.69 17.93 4.48
N TYR A 107 -8.92 17.01 3.89
CA TYR A 107 -9.37 15.62 3.75
C TYR A 107 -9.41 14.87 5.09
N LYS A 108 -8.50 15.19 6.01
CA LYS A 108 -8.55 14.66 7.38
C LYS A 108 -9.87 15.03 8.08
N LYS A 109 -10.35 16.27 7.93
CA LYS A 109 -11.67 16.70 8.45
C LYS A 109 -12.85 15.95 7.81
N LEU A 110 -12.67 15.46 6.58
CA LEU A 110 -13.64 14.58 5.89
C LEU A 110 -13.48 13.09 6.24
N GLY A 111 -12.58 12.75 7.17
CA GLY A 111 -12.42 11.40 7.69
C GLY A 111 -11.30 10.58 7.03
N ALA A 112 -10.45 11.18 6.19
CA ALA A 112 -9.26 10.49 5.69
C ALA A 112 -8.35 10.06 6.85
N LYS A 113 -7.90 8.80 6.82
CA LYS A 113 -7.11 8.17 7.89
C LYS A 113 -5.60 8.14 7.64
N GLY A 114 -5.18 8.53 6.44
CA GLY A 114 -3.78 8.51 6.01
C GLY A 114 -3.65 9.08 4.61
N ILE A 115 -2.46 8.92 4.04
CA ILE A 115 -2.10 9.37 2.69
C ILE A 115 -1.61 8.14 1.90
N GLY A 116 -2.20 7.87 0.74
CA GLY A 116 -1.74 6.79 -0.12
C GLY A 116 -2.75 6.40 -1.19
N GLU A 117 -2.34 5.66 -2.22
CA GLU A 117 -0.99 5.15 -2.45
C GLU A 117 -0.12 6.25 -3.08
N VAL A 118 0.98 6.65 -2.42
CA VAL A 118 1.88 7.66 -2.98
C VAL A 118 2.72 7.02 -4.08
N THR A 119 2.46 7.45 -5.31
CA THR A 119 3.07 6.90 -6.54
C THR A 119 3.83 7.94 -7.35
N SER A 120 4.01 9.16 -6.83
CA SER A 120 4.75 10.22 -7.51
C SER A 120 6.19 9.78 -7.80
N HIS A 121 6.62 9.90 -9.04
CA HIS A 121 7.91 9.39 -9.50
C HIS A 121 9.06 10.38 -9.20
N LEU A 122 9.32 10.57 -7.91
CA LEU A 122 10.35 11.43 -7.35
C LEU A 122 11.22 10.64 -6.37
N MET A 123 12.47 11.05 -6.20
CA MET A 123 13.37 10.50 -5.18
C MET A 123 12.84 10.80 -3.78
N PHE A 124 13.05 9.91 -2.82
CA PHE A 124 12.67 10.14 -1.41
C PHE A 124 13.21 11.46 -0.83
N ASP A 125 14.42 11.86 -1.21
CA ASP A 125 15.07 13.07 -0.73
C ASP A 125 14.78 14.32 -1.56
N ASP A 126 13.95 14.21 -2.61
CA ASP A 126 13.43 15.36 -3.36
C ASP A 126 12.75 16.33 -2.40
N CYS A 127 13.05 17.62 -2.53
CA CYS A 127 12.57 18.64 -1.60
C CYS A 127 11.04 18.68 -1.50
N ARG A 128 10.32 18.36 -2.56
CA ARG A 128 8.84 18.27 -2.57
C ARG A 128 8.34 17.03 -1.84
N MET A 129 9.02 15.88 -2.02
CA MET A 129 8.73 14.67 -1.24
C MET A 129 8.95 14.91 0.26
N ARG A 130 10.07 15.56 0.62
CA ARG A 130 10.35 15.91 2.03
C ARG A 130 9.31 16.88 2.59
N ASN A 131 8.80 17.81 1.78
CA ASN A 131 7.71 18.70 2.18
C ASN A 131 6.40 17.92 2.45
N LEU A 132 6.06 16.94 1.61
CA LEU A 132 4.94 16.04 1.86
C LEU A 132 5.11 15.28 3.18
N PHE A 133 6.29 14.71 3.43
CA PHE A 133 6.60 13.99 4.68
C PHE A 133 6.52 14.90 5.91
N TYR A 134 7.05 16.12 5.82
CA TYR A 134 6.95 17.11 6.89
C TYR A 134 5.49 17.40 7.29
N HIS A 135 4.62 17.66 6.31
CA HIS A 135 3.22 17.94 6.58
C HIS A 135 2.45 16.69 7.04
N ALA A 136 2.76 15.51 6.51
CA ALA A 136 2.17 14.25 6.92
C ALA A 136 2.51 13.92 8.39
N GLU A 137 3.78 14.06 8.79
CA GLU A 137 4.23 13.86 10.17
C GLU A 137 3.53 14.83 11.12
N LYS A 138 3.60 16.14 10.80
CA LYS A 138 2.99 17.21 11.61
C LYS A 138 1.50 16.98 11.84
N LEU A 139 0.81 16.38 10.86
CA LEU A 139 -0.62 16.11 10.91
C LEU A 139 -0.96 14.69 11.36
N ASN A 140 0.03 13.88 11.76
CA ASN A 140 -0.16 12.47 12.16
C ASN A 140 -0.94 11.69 11.10
N MET A 141 -0.48 11.74 9.85
CA MET A 141 -1.10 11.07 8.71
C MET A 141 -0.14 10.01 8.18
N PRO A 142 -0.37 8.70 8.42
CA PRO A 142 0.49 7.64 7.92
C PRO A 142 0.53 7.66 6.38
N ILE A 143 1.68 7.29 5.80
CA ILE A 143 1.87 7.22 4.35
C ILE A 143 2.00 5.77 3.91
N LEU A 144 1.12 5.33 3.00
CA LEU A 144 1.34 4.13 2.19
C LEU A 144 1.95 4.54 0.85
N PHE A 145 3.11 3.96 0.51
CA PHE A 145 3.87 4.35 -0.67
C PHE A 145 4.25 3.17 -1.56
N HIS A 146 4.19 3.40 -2.87
CA HIS A 146 4.75 2.49 -3.87
C HIS A 146 6.24 2.78 -4.03
N LEU A 147 7.12 1.84 -3.71
CA LEU A 147 8.54 2.01 -4.00
C LEU A 147 8.81 1.75 -5.48
N ALA A 148 9.76 2.48 -6.05
CA ALA A 148 10.23 2.28 -7.40
C ALA A 148 11.74 2.42 -7.52
N THR A 149 12.22 2.09 -8.72
CA THR A 149 13.54 2.46 -9.23
C THR A 149 13.40 3.46 -10.36
N GLU A 150 14.51 4.08 -10.78
CA GLU A 150 14.54 4.93 -11.99
C GLU A 150 14.14 4.18 -13.28
N LYS A 151 14.12 2.84 -13.28
CA LYS A 151 13.74 2.02 -14.44
C LYS A 151 12.22 1.82 -14.55
N GLU A 152 11.48 2.12 -13.49
CA GLU A 152 10.03 1.95 -13.43
C GLU A 152 9.32 3.26 -13.81
N ALA A 153 8.03 3.19 -14.13
CA ALA A 153 7.29 4.35 -14.65
C ALA A 153 6.61 5.20 -13.57
N TYR A 154 6.51 4.71 -12.33
CA TYR A 154 5.81 5.34 -11.21
C TYR A 154 6.30 4.79 -9.88
N GLY A 155 6.03 5.49 -8.77
CA GLY A 155 6.47 5.17 -7.42
C GLY A 155 7.67 6.01 -6.96
N ILE A 156 7.84 6.13 -5.64
CA ILE A 156 8.93 6.89 -5.01
C ILE A 156 10.24 6.15 -5.25
N ILE A 157 11.25 6.85 -5.77
CA ILE A 157 12.49 6.24 -6.22
C ILE A 157 13.48 6.08 -5.06
N ASP A 158 14.08 4.90 -4.96
CA ASP A 158 15.26 4.61 -4.15
C ASP A 158 16.20 3.65 -4.89
N MET A 159 17.36 3.38 -4.31
CA MET A 159 18.39 2.50 -4.86
C MET A 159 18.50 1.18 -4.08
N VAL A 160 19.28 0.24 -4.60
CA VAL A 160 19.61 -1.00 -3.89
C VAL A 160 20.13 -0.68 -2.50
N GLY A 161 19.53 -1.34 -1.50
CA GLY A 161 19.87 -1.11 -0.10
C GLY A 161 19.06 0.00 0.57
N LEU A 162 18.10 0.61 -0.12
CA LEU A 162 17.12 1.56 0.42
C LEU A 162 17.74 2.70 1.26
N PRO A 163 18.83 3.35 0.79
CA PRO A 163 19.51 4.39 1.58
C PRO A 163 18.62 5.62 1.82
N LEU A 164 17.77 6.01 0.85
CA LEU A 164 16.97 7.22 0.99
C LEU A 164 15.76 6.98 1.89
N LEU A 165 15.13 5.80 1.82
CA LEU A 165 14.13 5.38 2.79
C LEU A 165 14.74 5.32 4.21
N GLU A 166 15.94 4.74 4.39
CA GLU A 166 16.58 4.71 5.73
C GLU A 166 16.81 6.13 6.28
N LYS A 167 17.30 7.04 5.45
CA LYS A 167 17.47 8.44 5.83
C LYS A 167 16.13 9.09 6.18
N THR A 168 15.09 8.84 5.38
CA THR A 168 13.75 9.40 5.60
C THR A 168 13.13 8.89 6.90
N LEU A 169 13.25 7.58 7.19
CA LEU A 169 12.79 6.99 8.45
C LEU A 169 13.47 7.61 9.68
N ASN A 170 14.74 8.01 9.54
CA ASN A 170 15.50 8.70 10.58
C ASN A 170 15.10 10.17 10.74
N ASP A 171 14.85 10.85 9.62
CA ASP A 171 14.54 12.28 9.60
C ASP A 171 13.10 12.57 10.06
N PHE A 172 12.18 11.61 9.88
CA PHE A 172 10.76 11.71 10.27
C PHE A 172 10.36 10.53 11.20
N PRO A 173 10.87 10.49 12.44
CA PRO A 173 10.71 9.35 13.35
C PRO A 173 9.26 9.13 13.81
N ASP A 174 8.39 10.15 13.74
CA ASP A 174 7.00 10.08 14.19
C ASP A 174 6.03 9.79 13.03
N LEU A 175 6.49 9.90 11.78
CA LEU A 175 5.72 9.54 10.59
C LEU A 175 5.77 8.04 10.33
N ILE A 176 4.60 7.40 10.31
CA ILE A 176 4.46 6.00 9.92
C ILE A 176 4.51 5.87 8.40
N PHE A 177 5.43 5.03 7.92
CA PHE A 177 5.59 4.63 6.53
C PHE A 177 5.15 3.18 6.33
N ILE A 178 4.26 2.93 5.37
CA ILE A 178 3.77 1.60 5.00
C ILE A 178 4.32 1.29 3.60
N GLY A 179 5.31 0.39 3.55
CA GLY A 179 6.01 0.05 2.32
C GLY A 179 5.25 -0.95 1.46
N HIS A 180 5.11 -0.60 0.19
CA HIS A 180 4.46 -1.38 -0.85
C HIS A 180 5.37 -1.50 -2.11
N SER A 181 5.02 -2.44 -3.00
CA SER A 181 5.56 -2.72 -4.34
C SER A 181 6.61 -3.84 -4.45
N ALA A 182 6.87 -4.26 -5.69
CA ALA A 182 7.92 -5.24 -6.01
C ALA A 182 9.31 -4.73 -5.60
N SER A 183 9.59 -3.44 -5.84
CA SER A 183 10.84 -2.78 -5.47
C SER A 183 11.07 -2.78 -3.96
N PHE A 184 10.02 -2.59 -3.16
CA PHE A 184 10.14 -2.69 -1.71
C PHE A 184 10.38 -4.14 -1.28
N TRP A 185 9.55 -5.06 -1.76
CA TRP A 185 9.55 -6.44 -1.31
C TRP A 185 10.73 -7.27 -1.82
N SER A 186 11.41 -6.88 -2.89
CA SER A 186 12.65 -7.53 -3.34
C SER A 186 13.77 -7.46 -2.29
N HIS A 187 13.80 -6.38 -1.51
CA HIS A 187 14.75 -6.14 -0.42
C HIS A 187 14.50 -7.00 0.82
N ILE A 188 13.49 -7.88 0.81
CA ILE A 188 13.35 -8.94 1.82
C ILE A 188 14.49 -9.97 1.74
N SER A 189 15.14 -10.08 0.58
CA SER A 189 16.26 -10.99 0.29
C SER A 189 17.60 -10.27 0.36
N GLY A 190 18.65 -10.96 0.83
CA GLY A 190 20.01 -10.43 0.95
C GLY A 190 20.80 -10.34 -0.35
N ASP A 191 20.29 -10.93 -1.43
CA ASP A 191 20.93 -11.06 -2.75
C ASP A 191 20.29 -10.16 -3.83
N VAL A 192 19.48 -9.18 -3.43
CA VAL A 192 18.89 -8.21 -4.35
C VAL A 192 19.96 -7.34 -5.03
N THR A 193 19.78 -7.07 -6.31
CA THR A 193 20.66 -6.28 -7.19
C THR A 193 19.86 -5.24 -7.96
N GLU A 194 20.54 -4.33 -8.69
CA GLU A 194 19.88 -3.32 -9.52
C GLU A 194 19.05 -3.92 -10.67
N GLU A 195 19.38 -5.12 -11.11
CA GLU A 195 18.66 -5.87 -12.14
C GLU A 195 17.44 -6.61 -11.59
N THR A 196 17.44 -6.93 -10.29
CA THR A 196 16.42 -7.79 -9.67
C THR A 196 15.50 -7.06 -8.70
N MET A 197 15.84 -5.83 -8.30
CA MET A 197 15.06 -5.09 -7.30
C MET A 197 13.63 -4.80 -7.75
N HIS A 198 13.37 -4.57 -9.05
CA HIS A 198 12.04 -4.28 -9.58
C HIS A 198 11.23 -5.55 -9.97
N LEU A 199 11.72 -6.74 -9.63
CA LEU A 199 11.13 -8.02 -10.04
C LEU A 199 10.43 -8.75 -8.89
N TYR A 200 9.49 -9.62 -9.26
CA TYR A 200 8.99 -10.65 -8.36
C TYR A 200 10.00 -11.81 -8.28
N ASN A 201 10.96 -11.69 -7.36
CA ASN A 201 12.05 -12.65 -7.20
C ASN A 201 11.53 -14.07 -6.90
N LYS A 202 12.18 -15.06 -7.52
CA LYS A 202 11.84 -16.49 -7.40
C LYS A 202 12.83 -17.22 -6.52
N GLY A 203 12.44 -18.40 -6.03
CA GLY A 203 13.28 -19.25 -5.18
C GLY A 203 13.25 -18.83 -3.70
N PRO A 204 14.07 -19.47 -2.85
CA PRO A 204 14.15 -19.19 -1.42
C PRO A 204 14.65 -17.77 -1.09
N VAL A 205 14.33 -17.28 0.12
CA VAL A 205 14.82 -15.97 0.57
C VAL A 205 16.24 -16.10 1.11
N VAL A 206 17.18 -15.31 0.57
CA VAL A 206 18.57 -15.32 1.04
C VAL A 206 18.68 -14.48 2.33
N PRO A 207 19.34 -14.97 3.40
CA PRO A 207 19.53 -14.21 4.63
C PRO A 207 20.21 -12.86 4.42
N GLY A 208 19.89 -11.89 5.27
CA GLY A 208 20.52 -10.57 5.26
C GLY A 208 19.74 -9.46 4.55
N GLY A 209 18.47 -9.73 4.18
CA GLY A 209 17.55 -8.78 3.57
C GLY A 209 17.46 -7.44 4.30
N ARG A 210 17.42 -6.37 3.51
CA ARG A 210 17.44 -5.00 4.00
C ARG A 210 16.16 -4.61 4.73
N ILE A 211 15.00 -5.08 4.27
CA ILE A 211 13.71 -4.81 4.94
C ILE A 211 13.74 -5.25 6.41
N LEU A 212 14.30 -6.42 6.72
CA LEU A 212 14.37 -6.94 8.09
C LEU A 212 15.25 -6.06 8.98
N LYS A 213 16.37 -5.57 8.44
CA LYS A 213 17.27 -4.65 9.15
C LYS A 213 16.57 -3.33 9.45
N LEU A 214 15.83 -2.79 8.48
CA LEU A 214 15.10 -1.54 8.66
C LEU A 214 13.96 -1.70 9.66
N LEU A 215 13.13 -2.74 9.53
CA LEU A 215 12.05 -3.02 10.48
C LEU A 215 12.60 -3.13 11.90
N ARG A 216 13.67 -3.91 12.15
CA ARG A 216 14.25 -4.04 13.50
C ARG A 216 14.76 -2.71 14.08
N LYS A 217 15.25 -1.80 13.23
CA LYS A 217 15.87 -0.54 13.66
C LYS A 217 14.85 0.61 13.81
N TYR A 218 13.85 0.67 12.93
CA TYR A 218 12.94 1.80 12.80
C TYR A 218 11.52 1.40 13.17
N GLY A 219 11.01 1.95 14.28
CA GLY A 219 9.67 1.68 14.79
C GLY A 219 8.55 2.12 13.83
N ASN A 220 8.83 3.14 13.02
CA ASN A 220 7.92 3.82 12.12
C ASN A 220 7.84 3.23 10.70
N LEU A 221 8.54 2.13 10.40
CA LEU A 221 8.36 1.37 9.16
C LEU A 221 7.39 0.20 9.38
N MET A 222 6.37 0.13 8.54
CA MET A 222 5.39 -0.95 8.45
C MET A 222 5.29 -1.45 7.00
N CYS A 223 4.54 -2.53 6.76
CA CYS A 223 4.38 -3.09 5.43
C CYS A 223 2.95 -3.58 5.19
N ASP A 224 2.42 -3.36 4.00
CA ASP A 224 1.28 -4.12 3.51
C ASP A 224 1.76 -5.30 2.66
N ILE A 225 1.08 -6.44 2.79
CA ILE A 225 1.39 -7.66 2.02
C ILE A 225 0.45 -7.84 0.83
N SER A 226 0.01 -6.73 0.23
CA SER A 226 -0.91 -6.74 -0.89
C SER A 226 -0.23 -7.07 -2.23
N ALA A 227 -1.05 -7.21 -3.26
CA ALA A 227 -0.64 -7.51 -4.63
C ALA A 227 0.21 -8.79 -4.77
N ASN A 228 0.77 -8.96 -5.97
CA ASN A 228 1.69 -10.06 -6.24
C ASN A 228 3.05 -9.87 -5.53
N SER A 229 3.42 -8.64 -5.18
CA SER A 229 4.68 -8.28 -4.52
C SER A 229 4.73 -8.84 -3.11
N GLY A 230 3.78 -8.45 -2.25
CA GLY A 230 3.69 -8.93 -0.87
C GLY A 230 3.44 -10.44 -0.81
N TYR A 231 2.52 -10.95 -1.63
CA TYR A 231 2.24 -12.39 -1.74
C TYR A 231 3.51 -13.19 -2.07
N THR A 232 4.23 -12.83 -3.13
CA THR A 232 5.42 -13.58 -3.54
C THR A 232 6.52 -13.50 -2.47
N ALA A 233 6.69 -12.34 -1.84
CA ALA A 233 7.71 -12.13 -0.81
C ALA A 233 7.56 -13.08 0.39
N ILE A 234 6.32 -13.30 0.85
CA ILE A 234 6.06 -14.13 2.04
C ILE A 234 5.79 -15.60 1.70
N THR A 235 5.42 -15.95 0.46
CA THR A 235 5.00 -17.33 0.11
C THR A 235 6.04 -18.13 -0.65
N ARG A 236 7.01 -17.50 -1.33
CA ARG A 236 8.05 -18.22 -2.11
C ARG A 236 8.97 -19.09 -1.27
N ASP A 237 9.06 -18.78 0.02
CA ASP A 237 9.78 -19.53 1.05
C ASP A 237 8.90 -19.57 2.30
N PRO A 238 8.04 -20.60 2.47
CA PRO A 238 7.10 -20.62 3.58
C PRO A 238 7.79 -20.61 4.95
N ASP A 239 8.92 -21.32 5.10
CA ASP A 239 9.68 -21.38 6.36
C ASP A 239 10.14 -20.00 6.81
N PHE A 240 10.75 -19.26 5.90
CA PHE A 240 11.06 -17.86 6.11
C PHE A 240 9.81 -16.99 6.30
N GLY A 241 8.81 -17.14 5.44
CA GLY A 241 7.63 -16.28 5.38
C GLY A 241 6.84 -16.25 6.68
N TYR A 242 6.53 -17.41 7.27
CA TYR A 242 5.84 -17.44 8.55
C TYR A 242 6.72 -16.94 9.70
N ALA A 243 8.05 -17.16 9.67
CA ALA A 243 8.95 -16.61 10.67
C ALA A 243 9.00 -15.08 10.60
N PHE A 244 9.05 -14.51 9.39
CA PHE A 244 8.97 -13.07 9.15
C PHE A 244 7.65 -12.48 9.67
N LEU A 245 6.52 -13.10 9.32
CA LEU A 245 5.20 -12.65 9.78
C LEU A 245 5.06 -12.72 11.30
N GLU A 246 5.63 -13.73 11.95
CA GLU A 246 5.59 -13.85 13.41
C GLU A 246 6.47 -12.78 14.09
N GLU A 247 7.68 -12.56 13.58
CA GLU A 247 8.63 -11.58 14.11
C GLU A 247 8.10 -10.14 13.99
N PHE A 248 7.53 -9.78 12.83
CA PHE A 248 7.09 -8.42 12.54
C PHE A 248 5.58 -8.23 12.66
N GLN A 249 4.89 -9.13 13.37
CA GLN A 249 3.43 -9.20 13.41
C GLN A 249 2.71 -7.90 13.77
N ASP A 250 3.34 -6.97 14.49
CA ASP A 250 2.79 -5.68 14.90
C ASP A 250 2.83 -4.61 13.79
N ARG A 251 3.49 -4.88 12.67
CA ARG A 251 3.76 -3.90 11.60
C ARG A 251 3.47 -4.41 10.20
N ILE A 252 2.69 -5.50 10.11
CA ILE A 252 2.25 -6.08 8.85
C ILE A 252 0.74 -5.93 8.72
N PHE A 253 0.28 -5.47 7.56
CA PHE A 253 -1.13 -5.32 7.24
C PHE A 253 -1.54 -6.24 6.10
N TYR A 254 -2.66 -6.94 6.26
CA TYR A 254 -3.32 -7.56 5.13
C TYR A 254 -3.81 -6.50 4.14
N GLY A 255 -3.60 -6.76 2.86
CA GLY A 255 -4.14 -5.96 1.78
C GLY A 255 -4.31 -6.80 0.52
N THR A 256 -5.16 -6.36 -0.41
CA THR A 256 -5.41 -7.09 -1.66
C THR A 256 -4.77 -6.42 -2.86
N ASP A 257 -4.82 -5.10 -2.95
CA ASP A 257 -4.53 -4.33 -4.17
C ASP A 257 -5.44 -4.76 -5.32
N ILE A 258 -6.75 -4.88 -5.04
CA ILE A 258 -7.75 -5.07 -6.10
C ILE A 258 -7.87 -3.75 -6.87
N CYS A 259 -7.51 -3.81 -8.15
CA CYS A 259 -7.63 -2.67 -9.06
C CYS A 259 -8.60 -2.94 -10.20
N ALA A 260 -9.16 -4.14 -10.34
CA ALA A 260 -10.06 -4.52 -11.44
C ALA A 260 -11.09 -5.55 -10.98
N PRO A 261 -12.24 -5.65 -11.66
CA PRO A 261 -13.31 -6.58 -11.31
C PRO A 261 -12.97 -8.02 -11.75
N ARG A 262 -11.89 -8.58 -11.21
CA ARG A 262 -11.45 -9.95 -11.51
C ARG A 262 -10.78 -10.63 -10.31
N GLU A 263 -10.65 -11.94 -10.42
CA GLU A 263 -9.83 -12.69 -9.47
C GLU A 263 -8.33 -12.56 -9.78
N TYR A 264 -7.54 -12.62 -8.70
CA TYR A 264 -6.09 -12.57 -8.75
C TYR A 264 -5.49 -13.77 -8.03
N GLY A 265 -4.36 -14.28 -8.51
CA GLY A 265 -3.66 -15.39 -7.87
C GLY A 265 -3.21 -15.07 -6.44
N PHE A 266 -2.81 -13.82 -6.18
CA PHE A 266 -2.39 -13.37 -4.85
C PHE A 266 -3.52 -13.30 -3.81
N PHE A 267 -4.78 -13.54 -4.21
CA PHE A 267 -5.85 -13.77 -3.23
C PHE A 267 -5.55 -14.99 -2.34
N ASP A 268 -4.68 -15.90 -2.80
CA ASP A 268 -4.21 -17.05 -2.01
C ASP A 268 -3.40 -16.65 -0.76
N THR A 269 -3.03 -15.37 -0.59
CA THR A 269 -2.52 -14.85 0.70
C THR A 269 -3.45 -15.22 1.86
N VAL A 270 -4.78 -15.22 1.65
CA VAL A 270 -5.75 -15.68 2.64
C VAL A 270 -5.49 -17.13 3.06
N ASN A 271 -5.34 -18.02 2.08
CA ASN A 271 -5.09 -19.44 2.32
C ASN A 271 -3.72 -19.66 2.97
N PHE A 272 -2.70 -18.88 2.63
CA PHE A 272 -1.40 -18.93 3.28
C PHE A 272 -1.52 -18.57 4.77
N LEU A 273 -2.15 -17.45 5.11
CA LEU A 273 -2.35 -17.04 6.51
C LEU A 273 -3.18 -18.06 7.30
N ASP A 274 -4.26 -18.58 6.71
CA ASP A 274 -5.15 -19.56 7.34
C ASP A 274 -4.44 -20.90 7.58
N LYS A 275 -3.68 -21.40 6.60
CA LYS A 275 -2.84 -22.60 6.77
C LYS A 275 -1.79 -22.38 7.84
N GLY A 276 -1.16 -21.21 7.87
CA GLY A 276 -0.18 -20.84 8.90
C GLY A 276 -0.74 -20.94 10.30
N PHE A 277 -1.92 -20.36 10.51
CA PHE A 277 -2.60 -20.41 11.80
C PHE A 277 -3.05 -21.84 12.17
N ASN A 278 -3.73 -22.54 11.25
CA ASN A 278 -4.24 -23.89 11.50
C ASN A 278 -3.13 -24.90 11.80
N ASN A 279 -1.97 -24.74 11.16
CA ASN A 279 -0.80 -25.61 11.35
C ASN A 279 0.15 -25.11 12.45
N ARG A 280 -0.27 -24.12 13.26
CA ARG A 280 0.52 -23.54 14.38
C ARG A 280 1.87 -22.96 13.96
N ARG A 281 1.97 -22.50 12.71
CA ARG A 281 3.12 -21.77 12.18
C ARG A 281 3.02 -20.26 12.42
N LEU A 282 1.80 -19.76 12.64
CA LEU A 282 1.53 -18.42 13.14
C LEU A 282 0.82 -18.53 14.48
N SER A 283 1.20 -17.68 15.43
CA SER A 283 0.48 -17.54 16.68
C SER A 283 -0.91 -16.94 16.43
N ARG A 284 -1.81 -17.15 17.40
CA ARG A 284 -3.12 -16.46 17.38
C ARG A 284 -2.94 -14.94 17.38
N SER A 285 -1.93 -14.43 18.07
CA SER A 285 -1.63 -13.00 18.11
C SER A 285 -1.28 -12.50 16.70
N ALA A 286 -0.30 -13.12 16.04
CA ALA A 286 0.15 -12.71 14.72
C ALA A 286 -0.99 -12.77 13.70
N TYR A 287 -1.74 -13.88 13.70
CA TYR A 287 -2.88 -14.04 12.79
C TYR A 287 -3.92 -12.92 12.96
N LEU A 288 -4.32 -12.59 14.19
CA LEU A 288 -5.33 -11.55 14.42
C LEU A 288 -4.80 -10.15 14.08
N LYS A 289 -3.54 -9.85 14.42
CA LYS A 289 -2.89 -8.57 14.13
C LYS A 289 -2.80 -8.28 12.65
N ILE A 290 -2.22 -9.21 11.89
CA ILE A 290 -2.03 -9.08 10.44
C ILE A 290 -3.38 -8.94 9.72
N ASN A 291 -4.36 -9.76 10.09
CA ASN A 291 -5.65 -9.77 9.41
C ASN A 291 -6.54 -8.57 9.78
N ARG A 292 -6.33 -7.93 10.94
CA ARG A 292 -7.27 -6.91 11.44
C ARG A 292 -6.70 -5.94 12.46
N LEU A 293 -6.13 -6.42 13.57
CA LEU A 293 -5.94 -5.56 14.75
C LEU A 293 -4.94 -4.42 14.51
N ASN A 294 -3.92 -4.63 13.68
CA ASN A 294 -3.00 -3.55 13.31
C ASN A 294 -3.74 -2.45 12.54
N ALA A 295 -4.58 -2.84 11.58
CA ALA A 295 -5.38 -1.90 10.80
C ALA A 295 -6.35 -1.12 11.70
N GLU A 296 -7.02 -1.79 12.64
CA GLU A 296 -7.88 -1.11 13.63
C GLU A 296 -7.11 -0.14 14.53
N ASP A 297 -5.82 -0.38 14.78
CA ASP A 297 -5.01 0.51 15.60
C ASP A 297 -4.63 1.79 14.86
N ILE A 298 -4.21 1.67 13.59
CA ILE A 298 -3.75 2.82 12.79
C ILE A 298 -4.90 3.64 12.19
N LEU A 299 -6.07 3.05 11.97
CA LEU A 299 -7.24 3.73 11.37
C LEU A 299 -8.09 4.52 12.38
N LYS A 300 -7.65 4.68 13.63
CA LYS A 300 -8.42 5.35 14.70
C LYS A 300 -8.74 6.81 14.38
#